data_AF-A0A4Q5T4L1-F1
#
_entry.id   AF-A0A4Q5T4L1-F1
#
_cell.length_a   1.000
_cell.length_b   1.000
_cell.length_c   1.000
_cell.angle_alpha   90.00
_cell.angle_beta   90.00
_cell.angle_gamma   90.00
#
_symmetry.space_group_name_H-M   'P 1'
#
loop_
_entity.id
_entity.type
_entity.pdbx_description
1 polymer ?
#
loop_
_entity_poly.entity_id
_entity_poly.type
_entity_poly.pdbx_seq_one_letter_code
_entity_poly.pdbx_strand_id
1 'polypeptide(L)' 'DESLEAPFSLKSSGQLLYTSPKKVDIGVTLNHWVHHRGQLTVYMRLQDIPVPSIYGPSADDKAFAAPE' A
#
# COMPACT_ATOMS: atom_id res chain seq x y z
N ASP A 1 14.49 17.54 2.70
CA ASP A 1 13.86 17.96 1.43
C ASP A 1 14.75 17.75 0.22
N GLU A 2 15.98 18.24 0.21
CA GLU A 2 16.91 18.06 -0.94
C GLU A 2 17.11 16.60 -1.35
N SER A 3 17.16 15.66 -0.39
CA SER A 3 17.30 14.23 -0.67
C SER A 3 16.10 13.59 -1.38
N LEU A 4 14.92 14.22 -1.34
CA LEU A 4 13.71 13.77 -2.04
C LEU A 4 13.69 14.21 -3.51
N GLU A 5 14.44 15.26 -3.83
CA GLU A 5 14.61 15.74 -5.21
C GLU A 5 15.67 14.91 -5.96
N ALA A 6 16.50 14.14 -5.25
CA ALA A 6 17.45 13.23 -5.86
C ALA A 6 16.75 12.13 -6.69
N PRO A 7 17.36 11.68 -7.80
CA PRO A 7 16.77 10.65 -8.64
C PRO A 7 16.74 9.28 -7.95
N PHE A 8 15.67 8.54 -8.20
CA PHE A 8 15.56 7.10 -8.04
C PHE A 8 15.56 6.46 -9.43
N SER A 9 16.27 5.33 -9.56
CA SER A 9 16.35 4.59 -10.82
C SER A 9 15.98 3.13 -10.61
N LEU A 10 14.96 2.66 -11.33
CA LEU A 10 14.62 1.24 -11.38
C LEU A 10 15.51 0.55 -12.43
N LYS A 11 16.22 -0.50 -11.99
CA LYS A 11 17.05 -1.32 -12.85
C LYS A 11 16.60 -2.78 -12.78
N SER A 12 16.61 -3.46 -13.92
CA SER A 12 16.42 -4.91 -14.00
C SER A 12 17.65 -5.52 -14.66
N SER A 13 18.31 -6.47 -13.98
CA SER A 13 19.55 -7.10 -14.46
C SER A 13 20.63 -6.10 -14.92
N GLY A 14 20.74 -4.96 -14.22
CA GLY A 14 21.67 -3.88 -14.56
C GLY A 14 21.19 -2.92 -15.66
N GLN A 15 20.15 -3.26 -16.42
CA GLN A 15 19.55 -2.37 -17.41
C GLN A 15 18.67 -1.32 -16.72
N LEU A 16 18.90 -0.05 -17.05
CA LEU A 16 18.06 1.06 -16.59
C LEU A 16 16.69 1.00 -17.29
N LEU A 17 15.62 0.91 -16.51
CA LEU A 17 14.25 0.85 -17.03
C LEU A 17 13.52 2.17 -16.84
N TYR A 18 13.77 2.86 -15.73
CA TYR A 18 13.04 4.06 -15.35
C TYR A 18 13.86 4.92 -14.38
N THR A 19 13.71 6.25 -14.46
CA THR A 19 14.28 7.21 -13.51
C THR A 19 13.31 8.36 -13.27
N SER A 20 13.13 8.74 -12.01
CA SER A 20 12.34 9.91 -11.59
C SER A 20 12.87 10.49 -10.28
N PRO A 21 12.48 11.71 -9.88
CA PRO A 21 12.75 12.19 -8.52
C PRO A 21 12.05 11.32 -7.47
N LYS A 22 12.73 10.99 -6.37
CA LYS A 22 12.18 10.13 -5.30
C LYS A 22 10.84 10.62 -4.77
N LYS A 23 10.65 11.93 -4.66
CA LYS A 23 9.41 12.55 -4.17
C LYS A 23 8.17 12.10 -4.93
N VAL A 24 8.29 11.86 -6.24
CA VAL A 24 7.18 11.39 -7.09
C VAL A 24 6.89 9.92 -6.82
N ASP A 25 7.93 9.09 -6.81
CA ASP A 25 7.80 7.63 -6.71
C ASP A 25 7.35 7.14 -5.34
N ILE A 26 7.67 7.86 -4.26
CA ILE A 26 7.23 7.48 -2.90
C ILE A 26 5.70 7.44 -2.84
N GLY A 27 5.02 8.48 -3.34
CA GLY A 27 3.56 8.54 -3.34
C GLY A 27 2.94 7.43 -4.19
N VAL A 28 3.48 7.19 -5.38
CA VAL A 28 3.02 6.11 -6.27
C VAL A 28 3.20 4.75 -5.63
N THR A 29 4.36 4.49 -5.01
CA THR A 29 4.68 3.21 -4.36
C THR A 29 3.75 2.92 -3.19
N LEU A 30 3.52 3.91 -2.32
CA LEU A 30 2.61 3.75 -1.19
C LEU A 30 1.17 3.51 -1.65
N ASN A 31 0.69 4.27 -2.64
CA ASN A 31 -0.65 4.06 -3.20
C ASN A 31 -0.80 2.68 -3.85
N HIS A 32 0.24 2.20 -4.56
CA HIS A 32 0.27 0.87 -5.15
C HIS A 32 0.17 -0.23 -4.08
N TRP A 33 0.86 -0.09 -2.95
CA TRP A 33 0.75 -1.03 -1.82
C TRP A 33 -0.63 -1.00 -1.18
N VAL A 34 -1.22 0.18 -0.98
CA VAL A 34 -2.59 0.32 -0.45
C VAL A 34 -3.60 -0.35 -1.40
N HIS A 35 -3.46 -0.15 -2.71
CA HIS A 35 -4.28 -0.78 -3.73
C HIS A 35 -4.21 -2.31 -3.68
N HIS A 36 -3.00 -2.88 -3.70
CA HIS A 36 -2.83 -4.33 -3.64
C HIS A 36 -3.21 -4.94 -2.29
N ARG A 37 -3.04 -4.21 -1.19
CA ARG A 37 -3.57 -4.64 0.12
C ARG A 37 -5.09 -4.78 0.07
N GLY A 38 -5.80 -3.86 -0.56
CA GLY A 38 -7.25 -3.97 -0.77
C GLY A 38 -7.63 -5.17 -1.65
N GLN A 39 -6.85 -5.49 -2.68
CA GLN A 39 -7.08 -6.72 -3.46
C GLN A 39 -6.88 -7.98 -2.62
N LEU A 40 -5.85 -8.00 -1.77
CA LEU A 40 -5.58 -9.14 -0.88
C LEU A 40 -6.72 -9.35 0.13
N THR A 41 -7.30 -8.29 0.69
CA THR A 41 -8.43 -8.44 1.63
C THR A 41 -9.67 -9.05 0.97
N VAL A 42 -9.90 -8.79 -0.32
CA VAL A 42 -10.94 -9.47 -1.09
C VAL A 42 -10.66 -10.97 -1.19
N TYR A 43 -9.42 -11.37 -1.49
CA TYR A 43 -9.06 -12.79 -1.50
C TYR A 43 -9.19 -13.45 -0.14
N MET A 44 -8.80 -12.78 0.95
CA MET A 44 -9.01 -13.29 2.30
C MET A 44 -10.50 -13.57 2.55
N ARG A 45 -11.38 -12.63 2.18
CA ARG A 45 -12.83 -12.79 2.32
C ARG A 45 -13.39 -13.95 1.48
N LEU A 46 -12.88 -14.13 0.26
CA LEU A 46 -13.27 -15.25 -0.61
C LEU A 46 -12.76 -16.62 -0.13
N GLN A 47 -11.83 -16.65 0.82
CA GLN A 47 -11.23 -17.87 1.37
C GLN A 47 -11.59 -18.07 2.85
N ASP A 48 -12.63 -17.37 3.33
CA ASP A 48 -13.07 -17.42 4.74
C ASP A 48 -11.96 -17.12 5.76
N ILE A 49 -10.94 -16.34 5.36
CA ILE A 49 -9.88 -15.85 6.24
C ILE A 49 -10.31 -14.49 6.83
N PRO A 50 -10.26 -14.30 8.15
CA PRO A 50 -10.61 -13.02 8.79
C PRO A 50 -9.78 -11.86 8.23
N VAL A 51 -10.45 -10.79 7.80
CA VAL A 51 -9.81 -9.58 7.29
C VAL A 51 -9.33 -8.74 8.48
N PRO A 52 -8.07 -8.28 8.52
CA PRO A 52 -7.60 -7.43 9.60
C PRO A 52 -8.19 -6.02 9.51
N SER A 53 -8.29 -5.34 10.65
CA SER A 53 -8.55 -3.90 10.74
C SER A 53 -7.51 -3.10 9.94
N ILE A 54 -7.98 -2.26 9.01
CA ILE A 54 -7.15 -1.39 8.17
C ILE A 54 -7.80 -0.01 8.12
N TYR A 55 -7.17 0.97 8.78
CA TYR A 55 -7.69 2.32 8.97
C TYR A 55 -9.02 2.40 9.76
N GLY A 56 -9.40 1.31 10.40
CA GLY A 56 -10.65 1.14 11.13
C GLY A 56 -11.00 -0.35 11.19
N PRO A 57 -11.89 -0.75 12.10
CA PRO A 57 -12.29 -2.14 12.25
C PRO A 57 -12.89 -2.67 10.94
N SER A 58 -12.57 -3.93 10.66
CA SER A 58 -13.18 -4.74 9.62
C SER A 58 -14.55 -5.26 10.08
N ALA A 59 -15.27 -5.95 9.19
CA ALA A 59 -16.49 -6.66 9.57
C ALA A 59 -16.23 -7.90 10.47
N ASP A 60 -14.99 -8.33 10.59
CA ASP A 60 -14.59 -9.48 11.42
C ASP A 60 -14.22 -9.04 12.85
N ASP A 61 -14.14 -7.72 13.10
CA ASP A 61 -13.87 -7.14 14.42
C ASP A 61 -15.17 -6.95 15.22
N LYS A 62 -15.15 -7.30 16.51
CA LYS A 62 -16.35 -7.36 17.37
C LYS A 62 -16.94 -6.00 17.79
N ALA A 63 -16.38 -4.85 17.41
CA ALA A 63 -17.02 -3.56 17.63
C ALA A 63 -16.40 -2.40 16.81
N PHE A 64 -17.24 -1.67 16.09
CA PHE A 64 -17.16 -0.21 16.01
C PHE A 64 -18.09 0.31 17.12
N ALA A 65 -17.61 0.38 18.37
CA ALA A 65 -18.43 0.97 19.42
C ALA A 65 -18.49 2.48 19.17
N ALA A 66 -19.64 2.98 18.70
CA ALA A 66 -19.91 4.41 18.78
C ALA A 66 -19.82 4.80 20.26
N PRO A 67 -19.13 5.89 20.64
CA PRO A 67 -19.25 6.42 21.99
C PRO A 67 -20.73 6.77 22.22
N GLU A 68 -21.29 6.35 23.35
CA GLU A 68 -22.61 6.82 23.81
C GLU A 68 -22.66 8.34 23.93
#